data_AF-A0A535KQP8-F1
#
_entry.id   AF-A0A535KQP8-F1
#
_cell.length_a   1.000
_cell.length_b   1.000
_cell.length_c   1.000
_cell.angle_alpha   90.00
_cell.angle_beta   90.00
_cell.angle_gamma   90.00
#
_symmetry.space_group_name_H-M   'P 1'
#
loop_
_entity.id
_entity.type
_entity.pdbx_description
1 polymer ?
#
loop_
_entity_poly.entity_id
_entity_poly.type
_entity_poly.pdbx_seq_one_letter_code
_entity_poly.pdbx_strand_id
1 'polypeptide(L)'
;MAAVLVVVVLWIAPRLQPATGTLVVIAAGRSATSLPSSALMLHASGGDWVRVGTLAGKVPAAPEQRQLLALAMGAGAYNGVRLGDDVQHLALTVTAGQVEPLLVGIDSGRLVTGAVYAGNDDVNLGLGELSGKFEPMPAFQLFDPAATPITLDSLAGRDIVIAAFHTTCHETCPLYTALFAQLAKRVPPTVTLLEVTTDPETDTPSVLKSYASQIDAHWTFATGTVQGVTDFWKPFGVELASGDAHTSTLALVDRHGFIRLVYRGVPKVGHDIGPSLVTSLSPRGLSELASGGDGWGAPDVLQALATIAGPEGSFVSAGGKAPPFTLPSTAGANVSLADYAGKPVVINFWATYCPPCKAEMPLLQKSVGSQSGVRLVLIDEGDAPGAARSFLQSLGIRQAALLDSDLAVGRSYGLSGLPMTVFVRSDGTIDRRQIGQLQAGVLAAELSNLSSQ
;
A
#
# COMPACT_ATOMS: atom_id res chain seq x y z
N MET A 1 -24.04 -49.70 -52.27
CA MET A 1 -22.75 -49.36 -51.62
C MET A 1 -22.51 -47.88 -51.90
N ALA A 2 -23.05 -47.00 -51.05
CA ALA A 2 -22.41 -46.48 -49.83
C ALA A 2 -21.38 -45.38 -50.13
N ALA A 3 -21.83 -44.13 -50.09
CA ALA A 3 -21.07 -42.97 -49.61
C ALA A 3 -22.03 -41.76 -49.58
N VAL A 4 -22.80 -41.63 -48.50
CA VAL A 4 -23.52 -40.40 -48.19
C VAL A 4 -22.45 -39.36 -47.82
N LEU A 5 -22.31 -38.34 -48.65
CA LEU A 5 -21.51 -37.15 -48.36
C LEU A 5 -22.24 -36.35 -47.27
N VAL A 6 -22.07 -36.73 -46.00
CA VAL A 6 -22.40 -35.84 -44.88
C VAL A 6 -21.25 -34.86 -44.77
N VAL A 7 -21.41 -33.70 -45.40
CA VAL A 7 -20.60 -32.51 -45.08
C VAL A 7 -20.98 -32.13 -43.66
N VAL A 8 -20.19 -32.64 -42.70
CA VAL A 8 -20.24 -32.20 -41.31
C VAL A 8 -19.76 -30.76 -41.30
N VAL A 9 -20.71 -29.83 -41.28
CA VAL A 9 -20.50 -28.47 -40.77
C VAL A 9 -20.22 -28.62 -39.28
N LEU A 10 -18.96 -28.93 -38.94
CA LEU A 10 -18.47 -28.87 -37.57
C LEU A 10 -18.32 -27.38 -37.25
N TRP A 11 -19.40 -26.88 -36.69
CA TRP A 11 -19.51 -25.69 -35.85
C TRP A 11 -18.15 -25.12 -35.44
N ILE A 12 -17.80 -23.98 -36.03
CA ILE A 12 -16.98 -22.99 -35.36
C ILE A 12 -17.86 -22.41 -34.26
N ALA A 13 -18.03 -23.15 -33.17
CA ALA A 13 -18.35 -22.52 -31.90
C ALA A 13 -17.07 -21.79 -31.52
N PRO A 14 -17.06 -20.44 -31.43
CA PRO A 14 -15.96 -19.79 -30.74
C PRO A 14 -15.89 -20.45 -29.37
N ARG A 15 -14.70 -20.91 -28.95
CA ARG A 15 -14.49 -21.29 -27.56
C ARG A 15 -14.86 -20.06 -26.73
N LEU A 16 -16.09 -20.03 -26.23
CA LEU A 16 -16.61 -18.97 -25.38
C LEU A 16 -15.74 -19.00 -24.13
N GLN A 17 -14.69 -18.17 -24.12
CA GLN A 17 -14.01 -17.84 -22.89
C GLN A 17 -15.09 -17.31 -21.93
N PRO A 18 -15.17 -17.83 -20.70
CA PRO A 18 -16.20 -17.39 -19.77
C PRO A 18 -16.05 -15.88 -19.56
N ALA A 19 -17.12 -15.12 -19.76
CA ALA A 19 -17.14 -13.67 -19.52
C ALA A 19 -17.04 -13.30 -18.01
N THR A 20 -16.69 -14.27 -17.17
CA THR A 20 -16.78 -14.21 -15.72
C THR A 20 -15.51 -14.77 -15.07
N GLY A 21 -15.01 -14.10 -14.03
CA GLY A 21 -14.10 -14.65 -13.05
C GLY A 21 -14.85 -15.27 -11.87
N THR A 22 -14.13 -15.77 -10.87
CA THR A 22 -14.69 -16.30 -9.63
C THR A 22 -14.25 -15.42 -8.46
N LEU A 23 -15.18 -14.74 -7.80
CA LEU A 23 -14.87 -14.04 -6.55
C LEU A 23 -14.99 -15.01 -5.38
N VAL A 24 -13.94 -15.12 -4.56
CA VAL A 24 -13.95 -15.89 -3.31
C VAL A 24 -13.83 -14.93 -2.14
N VAL A 25 -14.86 -14.87 -1.32
CA VAL A 25 -14.92 -13.99 -0.14
C VAL A 25 -14.52 -14.78 1.08
N ILE A 26 -13.44 -14.33 1.71
CA ILE A 26 -12.83 -14.97 2.87
C ILE A 26 -12.99 -14.00 4.05
N ALA A 27 -13.37 -14.51 5.22
CA ALA A 27 -13.50 -13.71 6.42
C ALA A 27 -12.64 -14.24 7.57
N ALA A 28 -12.13 -13.31 8.35
CA ALA A 28 -11.49 -13.56 9.65
C ALA A 28 -11.89 -12.44 10.61
N GLY A 29 -11.98 -12.76 11.91
CA GLY A 29 -12.32 -11.76 12.92
C GLY A 29 -11.19 -11.49 13.90
N ARG A 30 -11.22 -10.33 14.59
CA ARG A 30 -10.30 -10.06 15.70
C ARG A 30 -10.44 -11.11 16.82
N SER A 31 -11.65 -11.59 17.01
CA SER A 31 -12.01 -12.70 17.88
C SER A 31 -13.04 -13.57 17.16
N ALA A 32 -13.27 -14.79 17.65
CA ALA A 32 -14.27 -15.66 17.07
C ALA A 32 -15.64 -14.99 17.20
N THR A 33 -16.26 -14.73 16.06
CA THR A 33 -17.49 -13.93 15.99
C THR A 33 -18.50 -14.58 15.04
N SER A 34 -19.66 -13.96 14.90
CA SER A 34 -20.67 -14.37 13.93
C SER A 34 -21.09 -13.18 13.09
N LEU A 35 -21.11 -13.36 11.79
CA LEU A 35 -21.65 -12.40 10.87
C LEU A 35 -23.17 -12.63 10.72
N PRO A 36 -24.02 -11.63 11.05
CA PRO A 36 -25.44 -11.71 10.70
C PRO A 36 -25.59 -11.76 9.17
N SER A 37 -26.74 -12.23 8.70
CA SER A 37 -26.99 -12.32 7.26
C SER A 37 -26.97 -10.95 6.61
N SER A 38 -25.86 -10.63 5.94
CA SER A 38 -25.57 -9.30 5.39
C SER A 38 -25.33 -9.38 3.89
N ALA A 39 -25.94 -8.47 3.13
CA ALA A 39 -25.74 -8.39 1.69
C ALA A 39 -24.34 -7.85 1.39
N LEU A 40 -23.58 -8.62 0.60
CA LEU A 40 -22.31 -8.17 0.02
C LEU A 40 -22.59 -7.50 -1.32
N MET A 41 -22.03 -6.32 -1.51
CA MET A 41 -22.08 -5.57 -2.75
C MET A 41 -20.66 -5.18 -3.15
N LEU A 42 -20.42 -5.08 -4.45
CA LEU A 42 -19.22 -4.48 -5.00
C LEU A 42 -19.61 -3.32 -5.91
N HIS A 43 -18.81 -2.27 -5.91
CA HIS A 43 -19.02 -1.11 -6.76
C HIS A 43 -18.19 -1.25 -8.03
N ALA A 44 -18.82 -1.35 -9.19
CA ALA A 44 -18.10 -1.39 -10.46
C ALA A 44 -17.41 -0.03 -10.69
N SER A 45 -16.16 -0.01 -11.17
CA SER A 45 -15.28 1.19 -11.28
C SER A 45 -15.73 2.28 -12.27
N GLY A 46 -17.00 2.30 -12.64
CA GLY A 46 -17.67 3.33 -13.43
C GLY A 46 -19.19 3.10 -13.51
N GLY A 47 -19.76 2.33 -12.58
CA GLY A 47 -21.16 1.90 -12.62
C GLY A 47 -21.75 1.76 -11.22
N ASP A 48 -22.89 1.09 -11.11
CA ASP A 48 -23.63 0.96 -9.86
C ASP A 48 -23.04 -0.10 -8.90
N TRP A 49 -23.53 -0.08 -7.66
CA TRP A 49 -23.35 -1.17 -6.71
C TRP A 49 -24.04 -2.44 -7.21
N VAL A 50 -23.23 -3.45 -7.52
CA VAL A 50 -23.69 -4.77 -7.91
C VAL A 50 -23.80 -5.65 -6.67
N ARG A 51 -24.98 -6.25 -6.48
CA ARG A 51 -25.15 -7.23 -5.40
C ARG A 51 -24.40 -8.51 -5.78
N VAL A 52 -23.47 -8.88 -4.91
CA VAL A 52 -22.59 -10.04 -5.08
C VAL A 52 -23.18 -11.27 -4.40
N GLY A 53 -23.75 -11.11 -3.22
CA GLY A 53 -24.36 -12.22 -2.50
C GLY A 53 -24.74 -11.84 -1.09
N THR A 54 -24.83 -12.83 -0.23
CA THR A 54 -25.11 -12.66 1.19
C THR A 54 -24.09 -13.46 1.98
N LEU A 55 -23.41 -12.79 2.92
CA LEU A 55 -22.48 -13.42 3.86
C LEU A 55 -23.20 -13.63 5.18
N ALA A 56 -22.98 -14.79 5.81
CA ALA A 56 -23.54 -15.10 7.12
C ALA A 56 -22.73 -16.20 7.83
N GLY A 57 -22.88 -16.29 9.14
CA GLY A 57 -22.43 -17.42 9.95
C GLY A 57 -21.16 -17.14 10.76
N LYS A 58 -20.61 -18.21 11.35
CA LYS A 58 -19.42 -18.12 12.21
C LYS A 58 -18.20 -17.66 11.42
N VAL A 59 -17.51 -16.66 11.94
CA VAL A 59 -16.23 -16.17 11.45
C VAL A 59 -15.19 -16.50 12.52
N PRO A 60 -14.17 -17.32 12.21
CA PRO A 60 -13.15 -17.68 13.19
C PRO A 60 -12.29 -16.48 13.55
N ALA A 61 -11.61 -16.57 14.70
CA ALA A 61 -10.58 -15.58 15.05
C ALA A 61 -9.40 -15.74 14.10
N ALA A 62 -8.84 -14.65 13.61
CA ALA A 62 -7.57 -14.68 12.91
C ALA A 62 -6.49 -15.38 13.77
N PRO A 63 -5.56 -16.16 13.19
CA PRO A 63 -5.25 -16.29 11.77
C PRO A 63 -6.14 -17.29 11.02
N GLU A 64 -7.08 -17.97 11.69
CA GLU A 64 -8.01 -18.86 11.01
C GLU A 64 -8.94 -18.04 10.11
N GLN A 65 -9.21 -18.57 8.94
CA GLN A 65 -10.04 -17.93 7.92
C GLN A 65 -11.15 -18.87 7.52
N ARG A 66 -12.26 -18.28 7.08
CA ARG A 66 -13.37 -19.04 6.52
C ARG A 66 -13.83 -18.40 5.22
N GLN A 67 -13.89 -19.21 4.17
CA GLN A 67 -14.63 -18.85 2.98
C GLN A 67 -16.12 -18.72 3.33
N LEU A 68 -16.67 -17.52 3.15
CA LEU A 68 -18.09 -17.24 3.38
C LEU A 68 -18.91 -17.33 2.09
N LEU A 69 -18.28 -17.04 0.95
CA LEU A 69 -18.95 -17.00 -0.34
C LEU A 69 -17.95 -17.29 -1.45
N ALA A 70 -18.38 -18.02 -2.49
CA ALA A 70 -17.66 -18.11 -3.74
C ALA A 70 -18.68 -18.07 -4.88
N LEU A 71 -18.47 -17.22 -5.87
CA LEU A 71 -19.40 -17.07 -6.99
C LEU A 71 -18.72 -16.63 -8.28
N ALA A 72 -19.34 -16.95 -9.40
CA ALA A 72 -18.97 -16.39 -10.68
C ALA A 72 -19.44 -14.92 -10.76
N MET A 73 -18.54 -14.03 -11.22
CA MET A 73 -18.78 -12.60 -11.36
C MET A 73 -18.26 -12.12 -12.71
N GLY A 74 -18.97 -11.16 -13.33
CA GLY A 74 -18.52 -10.56 -14.60
C GLY A 74 -17.10 -10.01 -14.47
N ALA A 75 -16.28 -10.24 -15.49
CA ALA A 75 -14.95 -9.65 -15.52
C ALA A 75 -15.04 -8.11 -15.56
N GLY A 76 -14.19 -7.42 -14.80
CA GLY A 76 -14.25 -5.97 -14.69
C GLY A 76 -13.52 -5.42 -13.45
N ALA A 77 -13.36 -4.11 -13.41
CA ALA A 77 -12.78 -3.42 -12.26
C ALA A 77 -13.87 -2.99 -11.28
N TYR A 78 -13.56 -3.12 -10.00
CA TYR A 78 -14.38 -2.73 -8.86
C TYR A 78 -13.53 -1.87 -7.91
N ASN A 79 -14.14 -0.85 -7.32
CA ASN A 79 -13.42 0.12 -6.48
C ASN A 79 -14.03 0.28 -5.07
N GLY A 80 -14.91 -0.64 -4.67
CA GLY A 80 -15.47 -0.66 -3.33
C GLY A 80 -16.22 -1.93 -3.01
N VAL A 81 -16.26 -2.27 -1.71
CA VAL A 81 -17.10 -3.32 -1.14
C VAL A 81 -18.08 -2.71 -0.14
N ARG A 82 -19.26 -3.30 -0.05
CA ARG A 82 -20.23 -3.01 1.01
C ARG A 82 -20.75 -4.29 1.61
N LEU A 83 -20.83 -4.36 2.94
CA LEU A 83 -21.44 -5.47 3.67
C LEU A 83 -22.44 -4.90 4.68
N GLY A 84 -23.74 -5.09 4.42
CA GLY A 84 -24.76 -4.36 5.17
C GLY A 84 -24.59 -2.84 4.96
N ASP A 85 -24.40 -2.09 6.05
CA ASP A 85 -24.18 -0.65 6.02
C ASP A 85 -22.70 -0.25 5.92
N ASP A 86 -21.78 -1.20 6.07
CA ASP A 86 -20.35 -0.93 6.09
C ASP A 86 -19.78 -0.89 4.67
N VAL A 87 -19.16 0.23 4.29
CA VAL A 87 -18.53 0.45 2.97
C VAL A 87 -17.03 0.60 3.13
N GLN A 88 -16.24 -0.03 2.24
CA GLN A 88 -14.80 0.15 2.12
C GLN A 88 -14.43 0.38 0.66
N HIS A 89 -13.46 1.25 0.40
CA HIS A 89 -12.91 1.47 -0.94
C HIS A 89 -11.62 0.69 -1.10
N LEU A 90 -11.55 -0.11 -2.15
CA LEU A 90 -10.38 -0.91 -2.52
C LEU A 90 -10.40 -1.17 -4.01
N ALA A 91 -9.25 -1.35 -4.64
CA ALA A 91 -9.20 -1.80 -6.03
C ALA A 91 -9.30 -3.33 -6.07
N LEU A 92 -10.27 -3.84 -6.83
CA LEU A 92 -10.45 -5.26 -7.12
C LEU A 92 -10.68 -5.39 -8.62
N THR A 93 -9.89 -6.22 -9.30
CA THR A 93 -10.13 -6.55 -10.70
C THR A 93 -10.57 -7.99 -10.78
N VAL A 94 -11.74 -8.25 -11.37
CA VAL A 94 -12.20 -9.60 -11.69
C VAL A 94 -11.78 -9.96 -13.09
N THR A 95 -10.92 -10.97 -13.21
CA THR A 95 -10.43 -11.43 -14.52
C THR A 95 -11.17 -12.69 -14.97
N ALA A 96 -11.55 -12.74 -16.25
CA ALA A 96 -12.24 -13.88 -16.84
C ALA A 96 -11.46 -15.20 -16.65
N GLY A 97 -12.11 -16.21 -16.07
CA GLY A 97 -11.51 -17.51 -15.80
C GLY A 97 -10.50 -17.55 -14.64
N GLN A 98 -10.27 -16.45 -13.95
CA GLN A 98 -9.42 -16.38 -12.74
C GLN A 98 -10.26 -16.47 -11.47
N VAL A 99 -9.62 -16.84 -10.36
CA VAL A 99 -10.17 -16.77 -9.01
C VAL A 99 -9.61 -15.53 -8.35
N GLU A 100 -10.45 -14.69 -7.74
CA GLU A 100 -10.05 -13.44 -7.11
C GLU A 100 -10.49 -13.46 -5.64
N PRO A 101 -9.55 -13.44 -4.69
CA PRO A 101 -9.88 -13.41 -3.27
C PRO A 101 -10.26 -11.98 -2.85
N LEU A 102 -11.27 -11.90 -2.00
CA LEU A 102 -11.66 -10.71 -1.26
C LEU A 102 -11.68 -11.08 0.22
N LEU A 103 -10.66 -10.63 0.93
CA LEU A 103 -10.55 -10.81 2.37
C LEU A 103 -11.31 -9.69 3.08
N VAL A 104 -12.17 -10.06 4.03
CA VAL A 104 -12.93 -9.12 4.88
C VAL A 104 -12.67 -9.41 6.36
N GLY A 105 -12.14 -8.41 7.07
CA GLY A 105 -12.03 -8.42 8.52
C GLY A 105 -13.39 -8.16 9.15
N ILE A 106 -13.83 -9.03 10.07
CA ILE A 106 -15.13 -8.91 10.74
C ILE A 106 -14.95 -8.72 12.25
N ASP A 107 -15.63 -7.75 12.83
CA ASP A 107 -15.72 -7.60 14.27
C ASP A 107 -17.15 -7.27 14.65
N SER A 108 -17.67 -7.98 15.66
CA SER A 108 -19.05 -7.82 16.14
C SER A 108 -20.11 -7.81 15.02
N GLY A 109 -19.92 -8.63 13.99
CA GLY A 109 -20.83 -8.76 12.85
C GLY A 109 -20.75 -7.66 11.79
N ARG A 110 -19.71 -6.81 11.82
CA ARG A 110 -19.49 -5.68 10.91
C ARG A 110 -18.14 -5.75 10.23
N LEU A 111 -17.97 -5.09 9.08
CA LEU A 111 -16.65 -4.93 8.47
C LEU A 111 -15.76 -4.09 9.37
N VAL A 112 -14.52 -4.54 9.56
CA VAL A 112 -13.47 -3.75 10.19
C VAL A 112 -12.89 -2.81 9.15
N THR A 113 -12.96 -1.50 9.42
CA THR A 113 -12.41 -0.48 8.53
C THR A 113 -10.91 -0.69 8.30
N GLY A 114 -10.48 -0.64 7.04
CA GLY A 114 -9.08 -0.88 6.65
C GLY A 114 -8.66 -2.35 6.61
N ALA A 115 -9.51 -3.27 7.04
CA ALA A 115 -9.23 -4.71 7.00
C ALA A 115 -9.95 -5.40 5.84
N VAL A 116 -10.01 -4.75 4.68
CA VAL A 116 -10.54 -5.36 3.47
C VAL A 116 -9.52 -5.28 2.36
N TYR A 117 -9.24 -6.42 1.76
CA TYR A 117 -8.17 -6.58 0.79
C TYR A 117 -8.64 -7.44 -0.37
N ALA A 118 -8.21 -7.10 -1.57
CA ALA A 118 -8.48 -7.87 -2.78
C ALA A 118 -7.20 -8.10 -3.57
N GLY A 119 -7.18 -9.19 -4.33
CA GLY A 119 -6.08 -9.54 -5.23
C GLY A 119 -5.30 -10.77 -4.77
N ASN A 120 -4.70 -11.45 -5.75
CA ASN A 120 -3.97 -12.71 -5.60
C ASN A 120 -2.51 -12.56 -5.15
N ASP A 121 -2.13 -11.40 -4.61
CA ASP A 121 -0.75 -11.15 -4.23
C ASP A 121 -0.49 -11.74 -2.84
N ASP A 122 -0.21 -13.05 -2.84
CA ASP A 122 0.21 -13.84 -1.69
C ASP A 122 1.44 -13.19 -1.02
N VAL A 123 1.21 -12.45 0.08
CA VAL A 123 1.54 -12.79 1.48
C VAL A 123 1.27 -11.55 2.37
N ASN A 124 0.47 -11.76 3.44
CA ASN A 124 0.17 -10.83 4.54
C ASN A 124 -0.58 -9.52 4.18
N LEU A 125 -1.84 -9.68 3.77
CA LEU A 125 -2.87 -8.63 3.66
C LEU A 125 -3.24 -8.00 5.03
N GLY A 126 -2.27 -7.50 5.81
CA GLY A 126 -2.49 -6.84 7.11
C GLY A 126 -3.06 -7.73 8.24
N LEU A 127 -3.27 -9.03 8.01
CA LEU A 127 -3.82 -9.94 9.03
C LEU A 127 -2.87 -10.21 10.19
N GLY A 128 -1.55 -10.16 9.97
CA GLY A 128 -0.57 -10.31 11.05
C GLY A 128 -0.73 -9.26 12.15
N GLU A 129 -1.18 -8.04 11.79
CA GLU A 129 -1.49 -6.96 12.74
C GLU A 129 -2.77 -7.22 13.52
N LEU A 130 -3.74 -7.92 12.92
CA LEU A 130 -5.03 -8.26 13.54
C LEU A 130 -4.95 -9.50 14.44
N SER A 131 -4.02 -10.43 14.19
CA SER A 131 -3.84 -11.67 14.97
C SER A 131 -2.62 -11.68 15.90
N GLY A 132 -1.77 -10.65 15.88
CA GLY A 132 -0.50 -10.63 16.62
C GLY A 132 0.47 -11.75 16.20
N LYS A 133 0.35 -12.24 14.96
CA LYS A 133 1.18 -13.32 14.39
C LYS A 133 1.77 -12.84 13.08
N PHE A 134 2.93 -12.21 13.19
CA PHE A 134 3.72 -11.82 12.05
C PHE A 134 4.58 -13.00 11.59
N GLU A 135 4.83 -13.12 10.29
CA GLU A 135 5.79 -14.08 9.78
C GLU A 135 7.20 -13.50 9.96
N PRO A 136 8.01 -14.04 10.89
CA PRO A 136 9.35 -13.55 11.09
C PRO A 136 10.19 -13.93 9.88
N MET A 137 11.09 -13.03 9.51
CA MET A 137 12.12 -13.35 8.55
C MET A 137 12.98 -14.49 9.12
N PRO A 138 13.11 -15.65 8.44
CA PRO A 138 13.98 -16.71 8.93
C PRO A 138 15.43 -16.22 9.04
N ALA A 139 16.21 -16.89 9.89
CA ALA A 139 17.64 -16.66 9.93
C ALA A 139 18.25 -16.95 8.55
N PHE A 140 19.05 -16.01 8.06
CA PHE A 140 19.77 -16.13 6.80
C PHE A 140 21.18 -15.57 6.94
N GLN A 141 22.05 -15.97 6.02
CA GLN A 141 23.37 -15.39 5.85
C GLN A 141 23.63 -15.20 4.36
N LEU A 142 23.61 -13.95 3.95
CA LEU A 142 23.99 -13.49 2.61
C LEU A 142 25.30 -12.72 2.71
N PHE A 143 25.81 -12.23 1.57
CA PHE A 143 27.06 -11.50 1.47
C PHE A 143 26.90 -10.33 0.50
N ASP A 144 27.43 -9.18 0.90
CA ASP A 144 27.52 -8.00 0.03
C ASP A 144 28.63 -8.16 -1.03
N PRO A 145 28.82 -7.18 -1.95
CA PRO A 145 29.88 -7.25 -2.96
C PRO A 145 31.31 -7.16 -2.41
N ALA A 146 31.48 -6.77 -1.14
CA ALA A 146 32.74 -6.79 -0.41
C ALA A 146 32.96 -8.11 0.37
N ALA A 147 32.06 -9.09 0.19
CA ALA A 147 32.01 -10.36 0.93
C ALA A 147 31.78 -10.18 2.45
N THR A 148 31.20 -9.06 2.85
CA THR A 148 30.74 -8.83 4.22
C THR A 148 29.44 -9.59 4.45
N PRO A 149 29.31 -10.37 5.55
CA PRO A 149 28.07 -11.06 5.87
C PRO A 149 26.91 -10.09 6.10
N ILE A 150 25.76 -10.37 5.49
CA ILE A 150 24.47 -9.73 5.74
C ILE A 150 23.59 -10.78 6.45
N THR A 151 23.19 -10.45 7.68
CA THR A 151 22.32 -11.28 8.52
C THR A 151 21.15 -10.44 9.03
N LEU A 152 20.14 -11.09 9.62
CA LEU A 152 19.03 -10.38 10.25
C LEU A 152 19.51 -9.40 11.33
N ASP A 153 20.52 -9.80 12.13
CA ASP A 153 21.12 -8.93 13.15
C ASP A 153 21.79 -7.69 12.55
N SER A 154 22.44 -7.83 11.39
CA SER A 154 23.07 -6.70 10.69
C SER A 154 22.07 -5.68 10.13
N LEU A 155 20.81 -6.10 9.97
CA LEU A 155 19.71 -5.28 9.45
C LEU A 155 18.73 -4.85 10.55
N ALA A 156 18.98 -5.23 11.81
CA ALA A 156 18.07 -4.97 12.93
C ALA A 156 17.83 -3.46 13.12
N GLY A 157 16.59 -3.10 13.47
CA GLY A 157 16.21 -1.71 13.72
C GLY A 157 16.02 -0.88 12.45
N ARG A 158 16.03 -1.50 11.27
CA ARG A 158 15.79 -0.84 9.97
C ARG A 158 14.66 -1.51 9.23
N ASP A 159 13.79 -0.71 8.62
CA ASP A 159 12.83 -1.25 7.67
C ASP A 159 13.58 -1.62 6.38
N ILE A 160 13.20 -2.70 5.70
CA ILE A 160 13.96 -3.29 4.60
C ILE A 160 13.06 -3.46 3.39
N VAL A 161 13.50 -2.95 2.24
CA VAL A 161 12.92 -3.28 0.94
C VAL A 161 13.82 -4.30 0.28
N ILE A 162 13.27 -5.47 -0.02
CA ILE A 162 13.97 -6.59 -0.62
C ILE A 162 13.44 -6.79 -2.03
N ALA A 163 14.29 -6.91 -3.05
CA ALA A 163 13.85 -7.30 -4.38
C ALA A 163 14.66 -8.46 -4.94
N ALA A 164 13.96 -9.36 -5.64
CA ALA A 164 14.58 -10.43 -6.41
C ALA A 164 15.13 -9.85 -7.71
N PHE A 165 16.37 -10.18 -8.02
CA PHE A 165 17.01 -9.81 -9.28
C PHE A 165 18.08 -10.84 -9.65
N HIS A 166 18.71 -10.68 -10.81
CA HIS A 166 20.00 -11.28 -11.14
C HIS A 166 20.62 -10.52 -12.32
N THR A 167 21.94 -10.55 -12.46
CA THR A 167 22.65 -9.64 -13.38
C THR A 167 22.50 -9.99 -14.86
N THR A 168 22.07 -11.22 -15.17
CA THR A 168 21.89 -11.74 -16.54
C THR A 168 20.49 -11.55 -17.11
N CYS A 169 19.59 -10.94 -16.33
CA CYS A 169 18.21 -10.70 -16.67
C CYS A 169 18.05 -9.39 -17.46
N HIS A 170 17.43 -9.49 -18.63
CA HIS A 170 17.22 -8.39 -19.56
C HIS A 170 15.74 -8.01 -19.72
N GLU A 171 14.84 -8.65 -18.95
CA GLU A 171 13.41 -8.35 -18.93
C GLU A 171 13.01 -7.51 -17.72
N THR A 172 12.56 -8.14 -16.62
CA THR A 172 11.97 -7.40 -15.49
C THR A 172 13.01 -6.83 -14.53
N CYS A 173 14.16 -7.47 -14.36
CA CYS A 173 15.14 -7.10 -13.33
C CYS A 173 15.69 -5.68 -13.50
N PRO A 174 16.02 -5.18 -14.71
CA PRO A 174 16.41 -3.79 -14.88
C PRO A 174 15.32 -2.79 -14.46
N LEU A 175 14.04 -3.19 -14.51
CA LEU A 175 12.91 -2.37 -14.03
C LEU A 175 12.85 -2.34 -12.49
N TYR A 176 13.16 -3.44 -11.81
CA TYR A 176 13.33 -3.47 -10.35
C TYR A 176 14.52 -2.62 -9.89
N THR A 177 15.65 -2.75 -10.58
CA THR A 177 16.84 -1.93 -10.32
C THR A 177 16.54 -0.44 -10.57
N ALA A 178 15.76 -0.11 -11.60
CA ALA A 178 15.30 1.27 -11.83
C ALA A 178 14.35 1.77 -10.73
N LEU A 179 13.43 0.92 -10.26
CA LEU A 179 12.59 1.20 -9.09
C LEU A 179 13.46 1.50 -7.86
N PHE A 180 14.50 0.71 -7.61
CA PHE A 180 15.43 0.93 -6.51
C PHE A 180 16.20 2.24 -6.63
N ALA A 181 16.61 2.63 -7.84
CA ALA A 181 17.20 3.95 -8.08
C ALA A 181 16.23 5.10 -7.74
N GLN A 182 14.93 4.92 -7.98
CA GLN A 182 13.91 5.90 -7.60
C GLN A 182 13.67 5.93 -6.08
N LEU A 183 13.64 4.76 -5.45
CA LEU A 183 13.49 4.62 -3.99
C LEU A 183 14.69 5.19 -3.26
N ALA A 184 15.92 4.93 -3.70
CA ALA A 184 17.16 5.40 -3.08
C ALA A 184 17.23 6.94 -2.96
N LYS A 185 16.55 7.66 -3.86
CA LYS A 185 16.45 9.12 -3.83
C LYS A 185 15.45 9.64 -2.77
N ARG A 186 14.57 8.79 -2.23
CA ARG A 186 13.36 9.19 -1.49
C ARG A 186 13.17 8.49 -0.14
N VAL A 187 13.72 7.29 0.04
CA VAL A 187 13.58 6.56 1.31
C VAL A 187 14.45 7.21 2.40
N PRO A 188 13.98 7.25 3.66
CA PRO A 188 14.77 7.80 4.76
C PRO A 188 15.99 6.90 5.07
N PRO A 189 17.03 7.42 5.74
CA PRO A 189 18.22 6.65 6.11
C PRO A 189 17.95 5.42 7.01
N THR A 190 16.76 5.35 7.61
CA THR A 190 16.28 4.23 8.43
C THR A 190 15.80 3.04 7.59
N VAL A 191 15.67 3.20 6.27
CA VAL A 191 15.29 2.14 5.34
C VAL A 191 16.52 1.60 4.64
N THR A 192 16.64 0.27 4.58
CA THR A 192 17.67 -0.42 3.80
C THR A 192 17.07 -0.96 2.52
N LEU A 193 17.68 -0.64 1.39
CA LEU A 193 17.34 -1.21 0.10
C LEU A 193 18.31 -2.37 -0.18
N LEU A 194 17.75 -3.56 -0.40
CA LEU A 194 18.48 -4.80 -0.61
C LEU A 194 17.98 -5.52 -1.88
N GLU A 195 18.79 -5.57 -2.93
CA GLU A 195 18.54 -6.45 -4.08
C GLU A 195 19.29 -7.77 -3.87
N VAL A 196 18.57 -8.90 -3.83
CA VAL A 196 19.16 -10.23 -3.58
C VAL A 196 19.07 -11.09 -4.84
N THR A 197 20.17 -11.73 -5.20
CA THR A 197 20.22 -12.53 -6.43
C THR A 197 19.30 -13.75 -6.37
N THR A 198 18.79 -14.16 -7.52
CA THR A 198 18.14 -15.47 -7.76
C THR A 198 19.06 -16.42 -8.54
N ASP A 199 20.24 -15.96 -8.98
CA ASP A 199 21.26 -16.73 -9.70
C ASP A 199 22.62 -16.67 -8.95
N PRO A 200 22.73 -17.28 -7.76
CA PRO A 200 23.96 -17.21 -6.96
C PRO A 200 25.18 -17.90 -7.59
N GLU A 201 24.98 -18.75 -8.61
CA GLU A 201 26.09 -19.38 -9.33
C GLU A 201 26.79 -18.38 -10.26
N THR A 202 26.03 -17.47 -10.88
CA THR A 202 26.56 -16.39 -11.73
C THR A 202 26.91 -15.14 -10.93
N ASP A 203 26.03 -14.73 -10.01
CA ASP A 203 26.09 -13.47 -9.29
C ASP A 203 27.01 -13.55 -8.06
N THR A 204 28.30 -13.78 -8.32
CA THR A 204 29.35 -13.72 -7.30
C THR A 204 29.53 -12.29 -6.76
N PRO A 205 30.12 -12.09 -5.56
CA PRO A 205 30.37 -10.75 -5.01
C PRO A 205 31.10 -9.80 -5.97
N SER A 206 32.06 -10.32 -6.75
CA SER A 206 32.77 -9.54 -7.77
C SER A 206 31.88 -9.12 -8.94
N VAL A 207 30.97 -9.99 -9.39
CA VAL A 207 30.01 -9.69 -10.46
C VAL A 207 29.03 -8.62 -9.98
N LEU A 208 28.51 -8.76 -8.76
CA LEU A 208 27.65 -7.76 -8.14
C LEU A 208 28.34 -6.40 -7.98
N LYS A 209 29.63 -6.39 -7.62
CA LYS A 209 30.42 -5.16 -7.54
C LYS A 209 30.55 -4.47 -8.89
N SER A 210 30.82 -5.22 -9.95
CA SER A 210 30.89 -4.70 -11.31
C SER A 210 29.53 -4.18 -11.78
N TYR A 211 28.46 -4.93 -11.54
CA TYR A 211 27.09 -4.53 -11.88
C TYR A 211 26.71 -3.22 -11.19
N ALA A 212 26.86 -3.14 -9.86
CA ALA A 212 26.57 -1.94 -9.08
C ALA A 212 27.34 -0.71 -9.58
N SER A 213 28.62 -0.88 -9.97
CA SER A 213 29.45 0.21 -10.51
C SER A 213 28.96 0.68 -11.89
N GLN A 214 28.48 -0.22 -12.74
CA GLN A 214 28.00 0.09 -14.09
C GLN A 214 26.71 0.93 -14.08
N ILE A 215 25.87 0.73 -13.07
CA ILE A 215 24.58 1.41 -12.93
C ILE A 215 24.62 2.55 -11.90
N ASP A 216 25.78 2.83 -11.32
CA ASP A 216 25.99 3.83 -10.26
C ASP A 216 25.02 3.62 -9.06
N ALA A 217 24.87 2.37 -8.65
CA ALA A 217 23.99 2.02 -7.53
C ALA A 217 24.65 2.30 -6.17
N HIS A 218 23.85 2.84 -5.25
CA HIS A 218 24.27 3.16 -3.88
C HIS A 218 23.53 2.35 -2.80
N TRP A 219 22.72 1.38 -3.22
CA TRP A 219 22.08 0.42 -2.32
C TRP A 219 22.82 -0.92 -2.31
N THR A 220 22.38 -1.83 -1.45
CA THR A 220 23.07 -3.09 -1.23
C THR A 220 22.58 -4.15 -2.21
N PHE A 221 23.52 -4.80 -2.88
CA PHE A 221 23.29 -6.06 -3.57
C PHE A 221 23.78 -7.22 -2.70
N ALA A 222 23.10 -8.37 -2.75
CA ALA A 222 23.50 -9.53 -1.97
C ALA A 222 23.44 -10.83 -2.74
N THR A 223 24.37 -11.73 -2.38
CA THR A 223 24.47 -13.10 -2.89
C THR A 223 24.82 -14.06 -1.76
N GLY A 224 24.96 -15.34 -2.05
CA GLY A 224 25.32 -16.36 -1.07
C GLY A 224 25.56 -17.71 -1.69
N THR A 225 25.59 -18.75 -0.86
CA THR A 225 25.58 -20.13 -1.37
C THR A 225 24.23 -20.42 -2.01
N VAL A 226 24.18 -21.34 -2.98
CA VAL A 226 22.93 -21.80 -3.61
C VAL A 226 21.87 -22.16 -2.56
N GLN A 227 22.26 -22.92 -1.54
CA GLN A 227 21.37 -23.29 -0.43
C GLN A 227 20.93 -22.07 0.38
N GLY A 228 21.86 -21.18 0.76
CA GLY A 228 21.55 -20.00 1.57
C GLY A 228 20.60 -19.02 0.87
N VAL A 229 20.76 -18.83 -0.44
CA VAL A 229 19.86 -17.98 -1.24
C VAL A 229 18.51 -18.66 -1.46
N THR A 230 18.48 -19.98 -1.64
CA THR A 230 17.22 -20.76 -1.70
C THR A 230 16.43 -20.63 -0.40
N ASP A 231 17.09 -20.82 0.75
CA ASP A 231 16.45 -20.74 2.07
C ASP A 231 15.97 -19.32 2.38
N PHE A 232 16.73 -18.30 1.96
CA PHE A 232 16.33 -16.90 2.07
C PHE A 232 15.05 -16.60 1.29
N TRP A 233 14.94 -17.12 0.06
CA TRP A 233 13.82 -16.82 -0.84
C TRP A 233 12.56 -17.64 -0.58
N LYS A 234 12.69 -18.76 0.12
CA LYS A 234 11.60 -19.69 0.44
C LYS A 234 10.34 -19.03 1.05
N PRO A 235 10.41 -18.11 2.03
CA PRO A 235 9.22 -17.46 2.60
C PRO A 235 8.47 -16.59 1.60
N PHE A 236 9.16 -16.09 0.57
CA PHE A 236 8.59 -15.22 -0.45
C PHE A 236 8.06 -16.00 -1.66
N GLY A 237 8.22 -17.33 -1.69
CA GLY A 237 7.85 -18.17 -2.82
C GLY A 237 8.65 -17.82 -4.08
N VAL A 238 9.91 -17.41 -3.92
CA VAL A 238 10.84 -17.11 -5.02
C VAL A 238 11.72 -18.34 -5.24
N GLU A 239 11.78 -18.81 -6.48
CA GLU A 239 12.68 -19.88 -6.90
C GLU A 239 13.95 -19.30 -7.52
N LEU A 240 15.07 -20.01 -7.38
CA LEU A 240 16.30 -19.64 -8.08
C LEU A 240 16.09 -19.74 -9.59
N ALA A 241 16.61 -18.76 -10.31
CA ALA A 241 16.42 -18.66 -11.74
C ALA A 241 17.61 -17.95 -12.40
N SER A 242 17.87 -18.28 -13.66
CA SER A 242 18.92 -17.67 -14.49
C SER A 242 18.36 -17.32 -15.88
N GLY A 243 19.00 -16.37 -16.58
CA GLY A 243 18.48 -15.84 -17.85
C GLY A 243 17.26 -14.92 -17.69
N ASP A 244 16.28 -14.99 -18.60
CA ASP A 244 15.09 -14.11 -18.58
C ASP A 244 13.89 -14.76 -17.86
N ALA A 245 14.11 -15.35 -16.70
CA ALA A 245 13.06 -15.99 -15.91
C ALA A 245 12.19 -14.96 -15.15
N HIS A 246 10.88 -15.19 -15.12
CA HIS A 246 9.87 -14.24 -14.65
C HIS A 246 9.62 -14.28 -13.13
N THR A 247 10.67 -14.35 -12.31
CA THR A 247 10.49 -14.28 -10.86
C THR A 247 10.57 -12.83 -10.39
N SER A 248 9.47 -12.10 -10.53
CA SER A 248 9.36 -10.68 -10.18
C SER A 248 8.76 -10.54 -8.77
N THR A 249 9.58 -10.22 -7.77
CA THR A 249 9.15 -10.10 -6.37
C THR A 249 9.83 -8.94 -5.65
N LEU A 250 9.05 -8.10 -4.96
CA LEU A 250 9.53 -7.10 -4.00
C LEU A 250 8.86 -7.35 -2.65
N ALA A 251 9.62 -7.45 -1.57
CA ALA A 251 9.12 -7.64 -0.22
C ALA A 251 9.48 -6.48 0.69
N LEU A 252 8.63 -6.22 1.67
CA LEU A 252 8.85 -5.27 2.74
C LEU A 252 8.95 -6.01 4.06
N VAL A 253 10.04 -5.75 4.79
CA VAL A 253 10.28 -6.26 6.14
C VAL A 253 10.38 -5.07 7.09
N ASP A 254 9.69 -5.14 8.22
CA ASP A 254 9.78 -4.09 9.22
C ASP A 254 11.08 -4.20 10.04
N ARG A 255 11.39 -3.13 10.78
CA ARG A 255 12.53 -3.06 11.70
C ARG A 255 12.59 -4.11 12.81
N HIS A 256 11.49 -4.81 13.05
CA HIS A 256 11.41 -5.90 14.03
C HIS A 256 11.69 -7.27 13.38
N GLY A 257 11.97 -7.30 12.08
CA GLY A 257 12.30 -8.51 11.33
C GLY A 257 11.08 -9.28 10.86
N PHE A 258 9.93 -8.64 10.68
CA PHE A 258 8.72 -9.29 10.21
C PHE A 258 8.38 -8.94 8.76
N ILE A 259 8.01 -9.94 7.97
CA ILE A 259 7.53 -9.74 6.60
C ILE A 259 6.16 -9.09 6.64
N ARG A 260 6.03 -7.95 5.97
CA ARG A 260 4.83 -7.11 5.98
C ARG A 260 4.03 -7.18 4.71
N LEU A 261 4.69 -7.14 3.56
CA LEU A 261 4.04 -7.07 2.27
C LEU A 261 4.93 -7.63 1.17
N VAL A 262 4.34 -8.25 0.16
CA VAL A 262 5.04 -8.76 -1.03
C VAL A 262 4.30 -8.31 -2.27
N TYR A 263 4.99 -7.60 -3.16
CA TYR A 263 4.53 -7.24 -4.51
C TYR A 263 5.04 -8.27 -5.51
N ARG A 264 4.19 -8.60 -6.48
CA ARG A 264 4.53 -9.44 -7.63
C ARG A 264 4.28 -8.68 -8.93
N GLY A 265 4.87 -9.16 -10.02
CA GLY A 265 4.69 -8.57 -11.35
C GLY A 265 5.67 -7.43 -11.66
N VAL A 266 5.37 -6.61 -12.65
CA VAL A 266 6.29 -5.61 -13.20
C VAL A 266 6.05 -4.23 -12.56
N PRO A 267 7.07 -3.58 -11.97
CA PRO A 267 6.91 -2.25 -11.40
C PRO A 267 6.78 -1.17 -12.49
N LYS A 268 5.94 -0.18 -12.21
CA LYS A 268 5.82 1.05 -12.98
C LYS A 268 6.95 2.01 -12.65
N VAL A 269 7.95 2.06 -13.52
CA VAL A 269 9.11 2.98 -13.39
C VAL A 269 9.01 4.22 -14.27
N GLY A 270 8.12 4.24 -15.26
CA GLY A 270 7.93 5.39 -16.16
C GLY A 270 9.21 5.75 -16.92
N HIS A 271 9.48 7.05 -17.06
CA HIS A 271 10.64 7.54 -17.81
C HIS A 271 11.89 7.79 -16.95
N ASP A 272 11.82 7.63 -15.62
CA ASP A 272 12.96 7.81 -14.70
C ASP A 272 13.72 6.48 -14.57
N ILE A 273 14.31 6.03 -15.69
CA ILE A 273 15.16 4.84 -15.79
C ILE A 273 16.53 5.25 -16.36
N GLY A 274 17.60 4.74 -15.75
CA GLY A 274 18.98 5.05 -16.14
C GLY A 274 19.31 4.56 -17.56
N PRO A 275 20.09 5.31 -18.37
CA PRO A 275 20.42 4.90 -19.74
C PRO A 275 21.10 3.53 -19.84
N SER A 276 21.92 3.17 -18.86
CA SER A 276 22.57 1.85 -18.77
C SER A 276 21.56 0.72 -18.56
N LEU A 277 20.47 0.97 -17.82
CA LEU A 277 19.38 0.02 -17.62
C LEU A 277 18.47 -0.06 -18.86
N VAL A 278 18.20 1.07 -19.53
CA VAL A 278 17.42 1.03 -20.79
C VAL A 278 18.14 0.23 -21.86
N THR A 279 19.46 0.40 -21.97
CA THR A 279 20.28 -0.30 -22.98
C THR A 279 20.53 -1.76 -22.64
N SER A 280 20.31 -2.19 -21.39
CA SER A 280 20.37 -3.60 -21.01
C SER A 280 19.06 -4.35 -21.25
N LEU A 281 17.94 -3.67 -21.58
CA LEU A 281 16.66 -4.33 -21.81
C LEU A 281 16.62 -5.08 -23.15
N SER A 282 16.07 -6.29 -23.13
CA SER A 282 15.69 -7.04 -24.33
C SER A 282 14.45 -6.42 -25.00
N PRO A 283 14.06 -6.84 -26.22
CA PRO A 283 12.81 -6.38 -26.83
C PRO A 283 11.57 -6.63 -25.95
N ARG A 284 11.59 -7.70 -25.15
CA ARG A 284 10.51 -8.00 -24.21
C ARG A 284 10.57 -7.10 -22.98
N GLY A 285 11.76 -6.86 -22.42
CA GLY A 285 11.94 -5.87 -21.36
C GLY A 285 11.50 -4.46 -21.75
N LEU A 286 11.77 -4.05 -23.00
CA LEU A 286 11.26 -2.79 -23.56
C LEU A 286 9.73 -2.78 -23.69
N SER A 287 9.12 -3.91 -24.04
CA SER A 287 7.66 -4.06 -24.06
C SER A 287 7.06 -3.94 -22.66
N GLU A 288 7.68 -4.54 -21.65
CA GLU A 288 7.25 -4.43 -20.24
C GLU A 288 7.40 -3.00 -19.72
N LEU A 289 8.50 -2.30 -20.06
CA LEU A 289 8.65 -0.89 -19.74
C LEU A 289 7.53 -0.04 -20.39
N ALA A 290 7.18 -0.34 -21.63
CA ALA A 290 6.14 0.38 -22.38
C ALA A 290 4.71 0.06 -21.93
N SER A 291 4.47 -1.12 -21.32
CA SER A 291 3.15 -1.50 -20.79
C SER A 291 2.73 -0.61 -19.63
N GLY A 292 3.69 0.00 -18.93
CA GLY A 292 3.46 0.82 -17.75
C GLY A 292 3.38 0.03 -16.45
N GLY A 293 3.77 -1.25 -16.46
CA GLY A 293 3.78 -2.14 -15.31
C GLY A 293 2.39 -2.60 -14.84
N ASP A 294 2.37 -3.39 -13.77
CA ASP A 294 1.17 -4.04 -13.23
C ASP A 294 0.43 -3.19 -12.19
N GLY A 295 0.55 -1.87 -12.30
CA GLY A 295 -0.23 -0.93 -11.48
C GLY A 295 0.37 -0.54 -10.12
N TRP A 296 1.63 -0.91 -9.84
CA TRP A 296 2.37 -0.50 -8.64
C TRP A 296 3.78 0.01 -8.98
N GLY A 297 4.37 0.90 -8.18
CA GLY A 297 5.72 1.44 -8.38
C GLY A 297 6.28 2.16 -7.16
N ALA A 298 7.25 3.08 -7.35
CA ALA A 298 7.93 3.75 -6.24
C ALA A 298 6.98 4.46 -5.25
N PRO A 299 5.92 5.18 -5.69
CA PRO A 299 4.98 5.79 -4.76
C PRO A 299 4.27 4.78 -3.85
N ASP A 300 3.89 3.62 -4.37
CA ASP A 300 3.19 2.58 -3.62
C ASP A 300 4.08 1.95 -2.57
N VAL A 301 5.34 1.68 -2.94
CA VAL A 301 6.35 1.14 -2.01
C VAL A 301 6.70 2.16 -0.93
N LEU A 302 6.83 3.45 -1.26
CA LEU A 302 7.08 4.50 -0.27
C LEU A 302 5.90 4.67 0.69
N GLN A 303 4.68 4.57 0.18
CA GLN A 303 3.48 4.60 1.02
C GLN A 303 3.43 3.40 1.96
N ALA A 304 3.70 2.19 1.45
CA ALA A 304 3.75 0.99 2.27
C ALA A 304 4.86 1.07 3.33
N LEU A 305 6.04 1.56 2.99
CA LEU A 305 7.13 1.85 3.94
C LEU A 305 6.67 2.80 5.04
N ALA A 306 6.00 3.90 4.69
CA ALA A 306 5.48 4.86 5.67
C ALA A 306 4.42 4.24 6.61
N THR A 307 3.68 3.23 6.12
CA THR A 307 2.65 2.54 6.90
C THR A 307 3.22 1.43 7.80
N ILE A 308 4.20 0.64 7.32
CA ILE A 308 4.80 -0.45 8.11
C ILE A 308 5.82 0.05 9.13
N ALA A 309 6.49 1.17 8.82
CA ALA A 309 7.47 1.83 9.68
C ALA A 309 6.82 2.62 10.83
N GLY A 310 5.55 2.34 11.13
CA GLY A 310 4.79 2.95 12.22
C GLY A 310 5.64 3.13 13.49
N PRO A 311 5.46 4.25 14.20
CA PRO A 311 6.45 4.88 15.07
C PRO A 311 6.94 3.98 16.20
N GLU A 312 8.23 4.12 16.50
CA GLU A 312 8.85 3.78 17.80
C GLU A 312 8.38 4.68 18.96
N GLY A 313 7.24 5.34 18.84
CA GLY A 313 6.67 6.22 19.86
C GLY A 313 5.38 5.65 20.40
N SER A 314 5.28 5.53 21.72
CA SER A 314 4.02 5.33 22.42
C SER A 314 2.99 6.35 21.94
N PHE A 315 2.07 5.91 21.08
CA PHE A 315 0.95 6.73 20.63
C PHE A 315 0.05 7.07 21.81
N VAL A 316 -0.36 8.34 21.90
CA VAL A 316 -1.44 8.74 22.78
C VAL A 316 -2.75 8.19 22.22
N SER A 317 -3.32 7.20 22.89
CA SER A 317 -4.62 6.59 22.57
C SER A 317 -5.73 7.65 22.46
N ALA A 318 -6.85 7.29 21.80
CA ALA A 318 -8.06 8.11 21.83
C ALA A 318 -8.41 8.46 23.30
N GLY A 319 -8.59 9.75 23.60
CA GLY A 319 -8.78 10.27 24.95
C GLY A 319 -7.58 10.97 25.59
N GLY A 320 -6.36 10.87 25.05
CA GLY A 320 -5.24 11.66 25.54
C GLY A 320 -5.08 13.02 24.85
N LYS A 321 -4.25 13.91 25.42
CA LYS A 321 -4.04 15.27 24.91
C LYS A 321 -3.37 15.26 23.53
N ALA A 322 -3.82 16.15 22.66
CA ALA A 322 -3.21 16.38 21.36
C ALA A 322 -1.76 16.89 21.54
N PRO A 323 -0.76 16.27 20.87
CA PRO A 323 0.62 16.71 20.95
C PRO A 323 0.77 18.20 20.59
N PRO A 324 1.50 19.00 21.38
CA PRO A 324 1.67 20.41 21.07
C PRO A 324 2.54 20.57 19.81
N PHE A 325 2.26 21.61 19.03
CA PHE A 325 3.10 22.03 17.91
C PHE A 325 3.11 23.54 17.76
N THR A 326 4.17 24.04 17.10
CA THR A 326 4.27 25.41 16.59
C THR A 326 4.95 25.35 15.23
N LEU A 327 4.24 25.74 14.17
CA LEU A 327 4.70 25.61 12.79
C LEU A 327 4.64 26.96 12.05
N PRO A 328 5.56 27.23 11.12
CA PRO A 328 5.44 28.37 10.21
C PRO A 328 4.29 28.13 9.23
N SER A 329 3.53 29.17 8.93
CA SER A 329 2.47 29.12 7.93
C SER A 329 2.95 29.57 6.55
N THR A 330 2.18 29.22 5.51
CA THR A 330 2.34 29.77 4.17
C THR A 330 2.08 31.28 4.11
N ALA A 331 1.68 31.95 5.19
CA ALA A 331 1.60 33.41 5.27
C ALA A 331 2.83 34.04 5.97
N GLY A 332 3.78 33.22 6.45
CA GLY A 332 4.99 33.66 7.14
C GLY A 332 4.84 33.88 8.64
N ALA A 333 3.65 33.70 9.21
CA ALA A 333 3.41 33.73 10.66
C ALA A 333 3.54 32.33 11.27
N ASN A 334 4.09 32.23 12.48
CA ASN A 334 4.07 30.99 13.26
C ASN A 334 2.69 30.82 13.92
N VAL A 335 2.19 29.59 13.93
CA VAL A 335 0.91 29.22 14.53
C VAL A 335 1.12 28.01 15.42
N SER A 336 0.57 28.06 16.63
CA SER A 336 0.62 26.98 17.60
C SER A 336 -0.74 26.35 17.81
N LEU A 337 -0.78 25.07 18.19
CA LEU A 337 -2.02 24.42 18.64
C LEU A 337 -2.67 25.19 19.82
N ALA A 338 -1.84 25.78 20.68
CA ALA A 338 -2.30 26.55 21.83
C ALA A 338 -3.10 27.80 21.44
N ASP A 339 -2.92 28.34 20.23
CA ASP A 339 -3.68 29.48 19.71
C ASP A 339 -5.18 29.15 19.53
N TYR A 340 -5.51 27.85 19.52
CA TYR A 340 -6.86 27.33 19.40
C TYR A 340 -7.44 26.83 20.72
N ALA A 341 -6.79 27.09 21.87
CA ALA A 341 -7.28 26.64 23.18
C ALA A 341 -8.74 27.03 23.43
N GLY A 342 -9.51 26.09 23.98
CA GLY A 342 -10.94 26.27 24.27
C GLY A 342 -11.85 26.15 23.04
N LYS A 343 -11.32 25.81 21.86
CA LYS A 343 -12.10 25.61 20.62
C LYS A 343 -11.82 24.22 20.06
N PRO A 344 -12.84 23.51 19.53
CA PRO A 344 -12.59 22.28 18.81
C PRO A 344 -11.76 22.55 17.55
N VAL A 345 -10.85 21.63 17.22
CA VAL A 345 -9.92 21.74 16.09
C VAL A 345 -9.99 20.48 15.24
N VAL A 346 -10.06 20.65 13.93
CA VAL A 346 -9.84 19.58 12.95
C VAL A 346 -8.48 19.84 12.31
N ILE A 347 -7.55 18.94 12.54
CA ILE A 347 -6.21 18.98 11.98
C ILE A 347 -6.18 18.02 10.80
N ASN A 348 -5.89 18.51 9.61
CA ASN A 348 -5.77 17.70 8.41
C ASN A 348 -4.32 17.73 7.92
N PHE A 349 -3.72 16.55 7.85
CA PHE A 349 -2.39 16.29 7.33
C PHE A 349 -2.52 15.93 5.84
N TRP A 350 -1.81 16.65 4.98
CA TRP A 350 -1.93 16.53 3.53
C TRP A 350 -0.61 16.82 2.82
N ALA A 351 -0.56 16.51 1.52
CA ALA A 351 0.52 16.93 0.62
C ALA A 351 -0.02 17.19 -0.80
N THR A 352 0.68 18.01 -1.57
CA THR A 352 0.30 18.41 -2.94
C THR A 352 0.25 17.23 -3.91
N TYR A 353 1.09 16.21 -3.69
CA TYR A 353 1.18 15.01 -4.51
C TYR A 353 0.19 13.92 -4.11
N CYS A 354 -0.62 14.12 -3.06
CA CYS A 354 -1.58 13.15 -2.54
C CYS A 354 -2.96 13.33 -3.21
N PRO A 355 -3.38 12.45 -4.14
CA PRO A 355 -4.68 12.57 -4.80
C PRO A 355 -5.90 12.54 -3.85
N PRO A 356 -5.96 11.67 -2.81
CA PRO A 356 -7.09 11.69 -1.89
C PRO A 356 -7.15 12.98 -1.06
N CYS A 357 -6.01 13.58 -0.71
CA CYS A 357 -5.94 14.87 -0.04
C CYS A 357 -6.59 15.98 -0.90
N LYS A 358 -6.26 16.02 -2.20
CA LYS A 358 -6.87 16.94 -3.15
C LYS A 358 -8.40 16.79 -3.20
N ALA A 359 -8.89 15.55 -3.13
CA ALA A 359 -10.30 15.24 -3.24
C ALA A 359 -11.12 15.66 -2.01
N GLU A 360 -10.58 15.55 -0.80
CA GLU A 360 -11.30 15.87 0.44
C GLU A 360 -11.23 17.36 0.85
N MET A 361 -10.26 18.10 0.34
CA MET A 361 -10.02 19.48 0.74
C MET A 361 -11.21 20.43 0.53
N PRO A 362 -11.95 20.39 -0.60
CA PRO A 362 -13.16 21.20 -0.76
C PRO A 362 -14.24 20.89 0.28
N LEU A 363 -14.36 19.62 0.68
CA LEU A 363 -15.29 19.18 1.72
C LEU A 363 -14.89 19.76 3.09
N LEU A 364 -13.61 19.64 3.47
CA LEU A 364 -13.10 20.19 4.73
C LEU A 364 -13.32 21.70 4.83
N GLN A 365 -13.01 22.43 3.76
CA GLN A 365 -13.22 23.89 3.70
C GLN A 365 -14.68 24.28 3.84
N LYS A 366 -15.58 23.56 3.16
CA LYS A 366 -17.01 23.82 3.22
C LYS A 366 -17.59 23.55 4.61
N SER A 367 -17.17 22.46 5.25
CA SER A 367 -17.81 21.95 6.48
C SER A 367 -17.17 22.43 7.78
N VAL A 368 -15.87 22.71 7.79
CA VAL A 368 -15.10 23.16 8.98
C VAL A 368 -14.68 24.62 8.87
N GLY A 369 -15.12 25.32 7.80
CA GLY A 369 -14.85 26.73 7.58
C GLY A 369 -15.37 27.65 8.69
N SER A 370 -15.13 28.95 8.52
CA SER A 370 -15.27 30.02 9.53
C SER A 370 -16.64 30.16 10.22
N GLN A 371 -17.67 29.43 9.79
CA GLN A 371 -19.02 29.47 10.35
C GLN A 371 -19.39 28.27 11.25
N SER A 372 -18.51 27.27 11.40
CA SER A 372 -18.82 26.01 12.13
C SER A 372 -18.56 26.05 13.64
N GLY A 373 -17.92 27.10 14.16
CA GLY A 373 -17.41 27.12 15.54
C GLY A 373 -16.17 26.24 15.79
N VAL A 374 -15.83 25.37 14.82
CA VAL A 374 -14.66 24.49 14.80
C VAL A 374 -13.54 25.14 13.97
N ARG A 375 -12.29 24.89 14.33
CA ARG A 375 -11.11 25.43 13.62
C ARG A 375 -10.51 24.37 12.73
N LEU A 376 -10.44 24.64 11.43
CA LEU A 376 -9.68 23.83 10.49
C LEU A 376 -8.21 24.26 10.51
N VAL A 377 -7.30 23.31 10.70
CA VAL A 377 -5.86 23.47 10.59
C VAL A 377 -5.38 22.54 9.49
N LEU A 378 -4.80 23.10 8.44
CA LEU A 378 -4.20 22.33 7.34
C LEU A 378 -2.70 22.27 7.57
N ILE A 379 -2.15 21.07 7.77
CA ILE A 379 -0.73 20.83 7.94
C ILE A 379 -0.21 20.11 6.70
N ASP A 380 0.67 20.79 5.99
CA ASP A 380 1.36 20.28 4.82
C ASP A 380 2.60 19.48 5.24
N GLU A 381 2.72 18.26 4.73
CA GLU A 381 3.75 17.29 5.08
C GLU A 381 4.89 17.29 4.04
N GLY A 382 5.77 18.29 4.18
CA GLY A 382 7.08 18.32 3.51
C GLY A 382 7.12 19.00 2.14
N ASP A 383 6.06 19.68 1.69
CA ASP A 383 6.14 20.45 0.45
C ASP A 383 6.86 21.79 0.63
N ALA A 384 7.41 22.31 -0.47
CA ALA A 384 7.96 23.66 -0.48
C ALA A 384 6.84 24.69 -0.21
N PRO A 385 7.09 25.75 0.58
CA PRO A 385 6.07 26.74 0.96
C PRO A 385 5.29 27.33 -0.24
N GLY A 386 5.98 27.56 -1.36
CA GLY A 386 5.38 28.06 -2.59
C GLY A 386 4.47 27.04 -3.29
N ALA A 387 4.83 25.75 -3.25
CA ALA A 387 4.06 24.66 -3.83
C ALA A 387 2.76 24.43 -3.05
N ALA A 388 2.85 24.32 -1.72
CA ALA A 388 1.69 24.18 -0.84
C ALA A 388 0.71 25.35 -1.02
N ARG A 389 1.23 26.59 -1.05
CA ARG A 389 0.40 27.81 -1.27
C ARG A 389 -0.28 27.79 -2.64
N SER A 390 0.46 27.47 -3.71
CA SER A 390 -0.08 27.46 -5.08
C SER A 390 -1.14 26.37 -5.26
N PHE A 391 -0.92 25.21 -4.64
CA PHE A 391 -1.87 24.10 -4.67
C PHE A 391 -3.19 24.48 -3.98
N LEU A 392 -3.13 25.04 -2.77
CA LEU A 392 -4.34 25.52 -2.08
C LEU A 392 -5.09 26.57 -2.90
N GLN A 393 -4.37 27.52 -3.50
CA GLN A 393 -4.96 28.52 -4.40
C GLN A 393 -5.64 27.88 -5.62
N SER A 394 -5.05 26.82 -6.19
CA SER A 394 -5.65 26.09 -7.31
C SER A 394 -6.97 25.41 -6.95
N LEU A 395 -7.17 25.09 -5.67
CA LEU A 395 -8.40 24.52 -5.11
C LEU A 395 -9.37 25.60 -4.59
N GLY A 396 -9.05 26.88 -4.78
CA GLY A 396 -9.85 28.00 -4.25
C GLY A 396 -9.72 28.20 -2.74
N ILE A 397 -8.75 27.56 -2.10
CA ILE A 397 -8.53 27.62 -0.66
C ILE A 397 -7.62 28.80 -0.35
N ARG A 398 -8.17 29.79 0.38
CA ARG A 398 -7.46 31.02 0.75
C ARG A 398 -6.82 30.99 2.15
N GLN A 399 -7.16 29.98 2.95
CA GLN A 399 -6.56 29.77 4.26
C GLN A 399 -5.08 29.42 4.11
N ALA A 400 -4.23 29.93 5.00
CA ALA A 400 -2.83 29.53 5.07
C ALA A 400 -2.71 28.11 5.66
N ALA A 401 -1.90 27.26 5.04
CA ALA A 401 -1.47 25.99 5.64
C ALA A 401 -0.28 26.22 6.57
N LEU A 402 -0.12 25.33 7.53
CA LEU A 402 1.08 25.18 8.34
C LEU A 402 2.03 24.21 7.64
N LEU A 403 3.33 24.44 7.76
CA LEU A 403 4.35 23.70 7.05
C LEU A 403 5.10 22.82 8.03
N ASP A 404 4.86 21.50 7.99
CA ASP A 404 5.61 20.52 8.77
C ASP A 404 6.81 20.00 7.96
N SER A 405 7.77 20.89 7.69
CA SER A 405 8.86 20.62 6.73
C SER A 405 9.80 19.49 7.17
N ASP A 406 9.87 19.16 8.47
CA ASP A 406 10.66 18.05 9.00
C ASP A 406 9.81 16.83 9.36
N LEU A 407 8.49 16.89 9.09
CA LEU A 407 7.47 15.87 9.36
C LEU A 407 7.34 15.52 10.85
N ALA A 408 7.83 16.37 11.76
CA ALA A 408 7.84 16.07 13.20
C ALA A 408 6.45 16.11 13.82
N VAL A 409 5.60 17.03 13.35
CA VAL A 409 4.23 17.17 13.87
C VAL A 409 3.38 15.99 13.39
N GLY A 410 3.36 15.67 12.10
CA GLY A 410 2.70 14.48 11.56
C GLY A 410 3.11 13.21 12.32
N ARG A 411 4.42 13.01 12.54
CA ARG A 411 4.94 11.89 13.36
C ARG A 411 4.38 11.88 14.77
N SER A 412 4.38 13.01 15.48
CA SER A 412 3.87 13.09 16.86
C SER A 412 2.39 12.75 16.98
N TYR A 413 1.61 13.02 15.92
CA TYR A 413 0.18 12.71 15.86
C TYR A 413 -0.12 11.26 15.45
N GLY A 414 0.90 10.49 15.05
CA GLY A 414 0.79 9.12 14.61
C GLY A 414 0.40 8.97 13.15
N LEU A 415 0.78 9.93 12.30
CA LEU A 415 0.54 9.90 10.87
C LEU A 415 1.19 8.66 10.23
N SER A 416 0.36 7.81 9.63
CA SER A 416 0.75 6.52 8.98
C SER A 416 0.37 6.45 7.50
N GLY A 417 -0.29 7.49 6.99
CA GLY A 417 -0.71 7.63 5.60
C GLY A 417 -1.47 8.93 5.39
N LEU A 418 -1.42 9.44 4.15
CA LEU A 418 -2.10 10.67 3.76
C LEU A 418 -3.38 10.40 2.95
N PRO A 419 -4.43 11.22 3.12
CA PRO A 419 -4.56 12.19 4.19
C PRO A 419 -4.79 11.52 5.54
N MET A 420 -4.49 12.24 6.62
CA MET A 420 -4.97 11.91 7.95
C MET A 420 -5.67 13.13 8.55
N THR A 421 -6.84 12.92 9.13
CA THR A 421 -7.56 13.97 9.85
C THR A 421 -7.70 13.60 11.31
N VAL A 422 -7.39 14.55 12.19
CA VAL A 422 -7.47 14.41 13.65
C VAL A 422 -8.48 15.41 14.19
N PHE A 423 -9.43 14.90 14.96
CA PHE A 423 -10.48 15.67 15.61
C PHE A 423 -10.10 15.90 17.07
N VAL A 424 -9.93 17.16 17.44
CA VAL A 424 -9.49 17.60 18.76
C VAL A 424 -10.62 18.39 19.42
N ARG A 425 -10.93 18.03 20.67
CA ARG A 425 -11.97 18.70 21.47
C ARG A 425 -11.49 20.07 21.97
N SER A 426 -12.43 20.88 22.46
CA SER A 426 -12.15 22.20 23.05
C SER A 426 -11.21 22.13 24.25
N ASP A 427 -11.19 21.01 24.97
CA ASP A 427 -10.27 20.75 26.08
C ASP A 427 -8.87 20.30 25.61
N GLY A 428 -8.64 20.13 24.31
CA GLY A 428 -7.36 19.71 23.73
C GLY A 428 -7.12 18.19 23.74
N THR A 429 -8.12 17.37 24.03
CA THR A 429 -8.02 15.90 23.88
C THR A 429 -8.34 15.46 22.45
N ILE A 430 -7.69 14.39 21.98
CA ILE A 430 -8.01 13.78 20.69
C ILE A 430 -9.27 12.93 20.86
N ASP A 431 -10.31 13.31 20.12
CA ASP A 431 -11.56 12.58 20.02
C ASP A 431 -11.40 11.40 19.06
N ARG A 432 -10.95 11.67 17.83
CA ARG A 432 -10.84 10.69 16.76
C ARG A 432 -9.67 10.98 15.82
N ARG A 433 -9.15 9.92 15.21
CA ARG A 433 -8.25 9.96 14.05
C ARG A 433 -8.90 9.22 12.90
N GLN A 434 -8.80 9.79 11.70
CA GLN A 434 -9.26 9.21 10.46
C GLN A 434 -8.07 9.17 9.49
N ILE A 435 -7.69 7.97 9.05
CA ILE A 435 -6.65 7.77 8.03
C ILE A 435 -7.34 7.50 6.69
N GLY A 436 -6.77 8.04 5.61
CA GLY A 436 -7.33 7.99 4.27
C GLY A 436 -8.41 9.05 4.04
N GLN A 437 -8.88 9.11 2.78
CA GLN A 437 -9.78 10.16 2.32
C GLN A 437 -11.05 10.26 3.18
N LEU A 438 -11.32 11.47 3.66
CA LEU A 438 -12.42 11.79 4.52
C LEU A 438 -13.73 11.93 3.71
N GLN A 439 -14.77 11.22 4.15
CA GLN A 439 -16.08 11.26 3.52
C GLN A 439 -17.01 12.24 4.25
N ALA A 440 -17.95 12.84 3.51
CA ALA A 440 -18.84 13.87 4.05
C ALA A 440 -19.66 13.40 5.26
N GLY A 441 -20.13 12.15 5.26
CA GLY A 441 -20.87 11.58 6.38
C GLY A 441 -20.02 11.43 7.66
N VAL A 442 -18.78 10.96 7.51
CA VAL A 442 -17.81 10.86 8.62
C VAL A 442 -17.52 12.24 9.18
N LEU A 443 -17.24 13.23 8.31
CA LEU A 443 -16.98 14.61 8.74
C LEU A 443 -18.14 15.19 9.56
N ALA A 444 -19.37 15.03 9.06
CA ALA A 444 -20.55 15.57 9.74
C ALA A 444 -20.77 14.91 11.10
N ALA A 445 -20.57 13.59 11.21
CA ALA A 445 -20.69 12.86 12.46
C ALA A 445 -19.65 13.34 13.49
N GLU A 446 -18.38 13.45 13.10
CA GLU A 446 -17.33 13.86 14.03
C GLU A 446 -17.46 15.35 14.43
N LEU A 447 -17.87 16.22 13.50
CA LEU A 447 -18.18 17.62 13.85
C LEU A 447 -19.33 17.73 14.85
N SER A 448 -20.35 16.88 14.72
CA SER A 448 -21.44 16.81 15.70
C SER A 448 -20.95 16.35 17.08
N ASN A 449 -20.06 15.35 17.13
CA ASN A 449 -19.44 14.88 18.37
C ASN A 449 -18.61 15.96 19.07
N LEU A 450 -17.86 16.76 18.28
CA LEU A 450 -17.10 17.90 18.78
C LEU A 450 -17.97 19.06 19.32
N SER A 451 -19.23 19.15 18.86
CA SER A 451 -20.15 20.24 19.21
C SER A 451 -21.12 19.88 20.35
N SER A 452 -21.25 18.59 20.68
CA SER A 452 -22.21 18.07 21.67
C SER A 452 -21.65 17.99 23.10
N GLN A 453 -20.46 18.56 23.33
CA GLN A 453 -19.72 18.60 24.60
C GLN A 453 -19.27 20.03 24.86
#